data_AF-A0A955T153-F1
#
_entry.id   AF-A0A955T153-F1
#
_cell.length_a   1.000
_cell.length_b   1.000
_cell.length_c   1.000
_cell.angle_alpha   90.00
_cell.angle_beta   90.00
_cell.angle_gamma   90.00
#
_symmetry.space_group_name_H-M   'P 1'
#
loop_
_entity.id
_entity.type
_entity.pdbx_description
1 polymer ?
#
loop_
_entity_poly.entity_id
_entity_poly.type
_entity_poly.pdbx_seq_one_letter_code
_entity_poly.pdbx_strand_id
1 'polypeptide(L)'
;WQSEIVVPEIIDEHKAILAIDLRDLIWDREDHWDRIMAEYPYGIVLETSPDPEIRHLAEDVYRLTNCQLPYIRVDWFVANASRPPLYHDLLQLPDNSMALEEKLRVDPYKNFVEGSAIRAGFLQSGVSTQNRIVERHRSLFGAYWLSYDFRDNTGTSNIFRCPLGPRTFRTHEGVFESPFEPLAFEQAGGEIIFNLPNGLQGYFLVDGEHHRIDTGPIEVVSDSKQIVGNPTIVNGLSCMGCHKNGMKSEFKDEIREGAGAFGEALLKVQELYVPKEEMNNWLKRDEERFMLALRKSVSPFLDVERISLEDLKDYEEPISEVAFKYISDLSLEDVARDLGLPSTDPLSIAIQNNPELKILGLGALTEGGFIHRDHWDSLQGVTSVFQKVAVQLSLGTPFRSF
;
A
#
# COMPACT_ATOMS: atom_id res chain seq x y z
N TRP A 1 -15.08 -5.73 -1.14
CA TRP A 1 -14.54 -5.18 0.13
C TRP A 1 -15.48 -5.53 1.27
N GLN A 2 -14.93 -5.99 2.40
CA GLN A 2 -15.71 -6.34 3.58
C GLN A 2 -16.00 -5.13 4.47
N SER A 3 -17.12 -5.15 5.19
CA SER A 3 -17.50 -4.12 6.17
C SER A 3 -16.92 -4.35 7.55
N GLU A 4 -16.53 -5.58 7.87
CA GLU A 4 -15.93 -5.93 9.15
C GLU A 4 -14.41 -6.07 9.01
N ILE A 5 -13.71 -5.77 10.11
CA ILE A 5 -12.27 -6.02 10.24
C ILE A 5 -12.11 -7.45 10.73
N VAL A 6 -11.39 -8.26 9.96
CA VAL A 6 -11.02 -9.63 10.31
C VAL A 6 -9.64 -9.59 10.95
N VAL A 7 -9.52 -10.16 12.15
CA VAL A 7 -8.28 -10.24 12.90
C VAL A 7 -7.83 -11.70 12.91
N PRO A 8 -6.60 -12.03 12.48
CA PRO A 8 -6.08 -13.38 12.54
C PRO A 8 -6.05 -13.94 13.97
N GLU A 9 -6.32 -15.23 14.11
CA GLU A 9 -6.21 -15.96 15.39
C GLU A 9 -4.75 -16.39 15.61
N ILE A 10 -4.23 -16.19 16.82
CA ILE A 10 -2.93 -16.74 17.23
C ILE A 10 -3.16 -18.16 17.73
N ILE A 11 -2.54 -19.15 17.08
CA ILE A 11 -2.77 -20.58 17.37
C ILE A 11 -1.59 -21.29 18.04
N ASP A 12 -0.51 -20.57 18.35
CA ASP A 12 0.68 -21.09 19.02
C ASP A 12 1.06 -20.27 20.26
N GLU A 13 1.83 -20.88 21.16
CA GLU A 13 2.27 -20.25 22.41
C GLU A 13 3.31 -19.12 22.22
N HIS A 14 4.03 -19.15 21.09
CA HIS A 14 5.06 -18.16 20.77
C HIS A 14 4.51 -16.95 20.00
N LYS A 15 3.20 -16.92 19.73
CA LYS A 15 2.53 -15.89 18.91
C LYS A 15 3.16 -15.75 17.51
N ALA A 16 3.65 -16.84 16.95
CA ALA A 16 4.34 -16.88 15.66
C ALA A 16 3.46 -17.38 14.49
N ILE A 17 2.35 -18.05 14.78
CA ILE A 17 1.43 -18.64 13.80
C ILE A 17 0.08 -17.93 13.89
N LEU A 18 -0.24 -17.22 12.81
CA LEU A 18 -1.50 -16.50 12.62
C LEU A 18 -2.37 -17.28 11.65
N ALA A 19 -3.54 -17.72 12.11
CA ALA A 19 -4.54 -18.40 11.30
C ALA A 19 -5.63 -17.42 10.86
N ILE A 20 -6.02 -17.49 9.59
CA ILE A 20 -7.13 -16.71 9.05
C ILE A 20 -7.98 -17.58 8.13
N ASP A 21 -9.30 -17.44 8.27
CA ASP A 21 -10.24 -18.05 7.33
C ASP A 21 -10.39 -17.15 6.10
N LEU A 22 -9.98 -17.66 4.94
CA LEU A 22 -10.05 -16.90 3.68
C LEU A 22 -11.48 -16.48 3.32
N ARG A 23 -12.51 -17.19 3.80
CA ARG A 23 -13.92 -16.87 3.56
C ARG A 23 -14.34 -15.59 4.27
N ASP A 24 -13.74 -15.30 5.42
CA ASP A 24 -14.00 -14.05 6.15
C ASP A 24 -13.49 -12.83 5.36
N LEU A 25 -12.46 -13.04 4.54
CA LEU A 25 -11.91 -12.03 3.63
C LEU A 25 -12.52 -12.07 2.21
N ILE A 26 -13.33 -13.08 1.88
CA ILE A 26 -13.84 -13.38 0.52
C ILE A 26 -12.68 -13.70 -0.46
N TRP A 27 -11.55 -14.18 0.06
CA TRP A 27 -10.40 -14.56 -0.76
C TRP A 27 -10.57 -15.95 -1.38
N ASP A 28 -11.59 -16.70 -0.95
CA ASP A 28 -11.97 -18.02 -1.48
C ASP A 28 -12.67 -17.97 -2.85
N ARG A 29 -13.15 -16.80 -3.30
CA ARG A 29 -14.04 -16.70 -4.48
C ARG A 29 -13.38 -16.13 -5.73
N GLU A 30 -12.20 -15.52 -5.61
CA GLU A 30 -11.58 -14.69 -6.66
C GLU A 30 -10.10 -15.05 -6.89
N ASP A 31 -9.72 -16.31 -6.56
CA ASP A 31 -8.37 -16.85 -6.68
C ASP A 31 -7.28 -15.97 -6.02
N HIS A 32 -7.65 -15.18 -5.01
CA HIS A 32 -6.74 -14.26 -4.34
C HIS A 32 -5.57 -14.99 -3.68
N TRP A 33 -5.84 -16.17 -3.10
CA TRP A 33 -4.79 -17.02 -2.55
C TRP A 33 -3.79 -17.44 -3.64
N ASP A 34 -4.28 -17.82 -4.81
CA ASP A 34 -3.43 -18.25 -5.92
C ASP A 34 -2.57 -17.10 -6.46
N ARG A 35 -3.12 -15.87 -6.50
CA ARG A 35 -2.35 -14.65 -6.83
C ARG A 35 -1.23 -14.37 -5.82
N ILE A 36 -1.53 -14.49 -4.52
CA ILE A 36 -0.51 -14.39 -3.47
C ILE A 36 0.57 -15.45 -3.69
N MET A 37 0.16 -16.69 -3.93
CA MET A 37 1.05 -17.82 -4.12
C MET A 37 1.91 -17.73 -5.40
N ALA A 38 1.40 -17.09 -6.45
CA ALA A 38 2.15 -16.82 -7.68
C ALA A 38 3.33 -15.87 -7.45
N GLU A 39 3.20 -14.95 -6.50
CA GLU A 39 4.28 -14.03 -6.09
C GLU A 39 5.11 -14.58 -4.92
N TYR A 40 4.74 -15.71 -4.30
CA TYR A 40 5.41 -16.23 -3.10
C TYR A 40 6.75 -16.93 -3.42
N PRO A 41 7.89 -16.45 -2.90
CA PRO A 41 9.21 -16.97 -3.25
C PRO A 41 9.73 -18.03 -2.27
N TYR A 42 9.03 -18.27 -1.17
CA TYR A 42 9.47 -19.18 -0.10
C TYR A 42 8.77 -20.54 -0.13
N GLY A 43 8.04 -20.85 -1.21
CA GLY A 43 7.26 -22.08 -1.31
C GLY A 43 8.12 -23.34 -1.27
N ILE A 44 8.00 -24.12 -0.19
CA ILE A 44 8.66 -25.43 -0.02
C ILE A 44 7.61 -26.42 0.48
N VAL A 45 7.40 -27.50 -0.28
CA VAL A 45 6.58 -28.63 0.15
C VAL A 45 7.46 -29.67 0.84
N LEU A 46 6.90 -30.31 1.88
CA LEU A 46 7.64 -31.18 2.79
C LEU A 46 7.38 -32.67 2.54
N GLU A 47 6.71 -33.04 1.44
CA GLU A 47 6.43 -34.44 1.06
C GLU A 47 7.72 -35.27 0.90
N THR A 48 8.82 -34.63 0.56
CA THR A 48 10.13 -35.27 0.37
C THR A 48 11.07 -35.08 1.56
N SER A 49 10.58 -34.56 2.69
CA SER A 49 11.40 -34.36 3.90
C SER A 49 12.08 -35.68 4.31
N PRO A 50 13.36 -35.66 4.71
CA PRO A 50 14.04 -36.87 5.18
C PRO A 50 13.46 -37.37 6.52
N ASP A 51 12.80 -36.50 7.28
CA ASP A 51 12.16 -36.83 8.54
C ASP A 51 10.74 -37.41 8.31
N PRO A 52 10.49 -38.69 8.66
CA PRO A 52 9.19 -39.32 8.47
C PRO A 52 8.05 -38.66 9.25
N GLU A 53 8.32 -38.09 10.43
CA GLU A 53 7.30 -37.43 11.25
C GLU A 53 6.85 -36.12 10.59
N ILE A 54 7.81 -35.31 10.12
CA ILE A 54 7.53 -34.08 9.37
C ILE A 54 6.73 -34.40 8.09
N ARG A 55 7.10 -35.45 7.35
CA ARG A 55 6.34 -35.87 6.15
C ARG A 55 4.88 -36.17 6.48
N HIS A 56 4.64 -37.00 7.50
CA HIS A 56 3.28 -37.39 7.88
C HIS A 56 2.45 -36.19 8.33
N LEU A 57 3.03 -35.29 9.13
CA LEU A 57 2.36 -34.05 9.54
C LEU A 57 2.03 -33.15 8.35
N ALA A 58 2.96 -33.00 7.39
CA ALA A 58 2.74 -32.21 6.19
C ALA A 58 1.61 -32.82 5.33
N GLU A 59 1.61 -34.12 5.10
CA GLU A 59 0.54 -34.83 4.38
C GLU A 59 -0.84 -34.61 5.02
N ASP A 60 -0.92 -34.69 6.35
CA ASP A 60 -2.16 -34.41 7.09
C ASP A 60 -2.62 -32.96 6.90
N VAL A 61 -1.72 -31.98 7.00
CA VAL A 61 -2.02 -30.56 6.79
C VAL A 61 -2.50 -30.30 5.36
N TYR A 62 -1.83 -30.85 4.35
CA TYR A 62 -2.23 -30.67 2.95
C TYR A 62 -3.60 -31.29 2.66
N ARG A 63 -3.86 -32.47 3.22
CA ARG A 63 -5.16 -33.16 3.10
C ARG A 63 -6.29 -32.40 3.80
N LEU A 64 -6.05 -31.87 4.99
CA LEU A 64 -7.06 -31.13 5.77
C LEU A 64 -7.40 -29.78 5.14
N THR A 65 -6.41 -29.09 4.58
CA THR A 65 -6.58 -27.78 3.95
C THR A 65 -6.96 -27.86 2.47
N ASN A 66 -6.81 -29.04 1.85
CA ASN A 66 -6.92 -29.25 0.40
C ASN A 66 -6.03 -28.26 -0.38
N CYS A 67 -4.83 -27.99 0.15
CA CYS A 67 -3.88 -27.03 -0.38
C CYS A 67 -2.45 -27.56 -0.14
N GLN A 68 -1.61 -27.54 -1.18
CA GLN A 68 -0.22 -28.03 -1.08
C GLN A 68 0.69 -27.09 -0.29
N LEU A 69 0.34 -25.82 -0.18
CA LEU A 69 1.06 -24.87 0.67
C LEU A 69 0.08 -23.91 1.34
N PRO A 70 -0.53 -24.29 2.49
CA PRO A 70 -1.56 -23.51 3.16
C PRO A 70 -0.99 -22.44 4.12
N TYR A 71 0.26 -22.01 3.91
CA TYR A 71 0.91 -21.02 4.74
C TYR A 71 1.86 -20.15 3.92
N ILE A 72 2.01 -18.92 4.40
CA ILE A 72 2.96 -17.94 3.88
C ILE A 72 3.64 -17.25 5.06
N ARG A 73 4.80 -16.68 4.78
CA ARG A 73 5.52 -15.83 5.72
C ARG A 73 4.80 -14.50 5.88
N VAL A 74 4.46 -14.13 7.11
CA VAL A 74 3.68 -12.91 7.40
C VAL A 74 4.47 -11.65 7.09
N ASP A 75 5.77 -11.61 7.39
CA ASP A 75 6.65 -10.48 7.06
C ASP A 75 6.72 -10.22 5.55
N TRP A 76 6.93 -11.28 4.76
CA TRP A 76 6.85 -11.21 3.30
C TRP A 76 5.46 -10.76 2.83
N PHE A 77 4.39 -11.34 3.40
CA PHE A 77 3.03 -11.02 2.99
C PHE A 77 2.71 -9.54 3.24
N VAL A 78 2.98 -9.02 4.43
CA VAL A 78 2.77 -7.61 4.75
C VAL A 78 3.61 -6.70 3.86
N ALA A 79 4.88 -7.06 3.63
CA ALA A 79 5.77 -6.27 2.79
C ALA A 79 5.31 -6.21 1.33
N ASN A 80 4.75 -7.30 0.77
CA ASN A 80 4.42 -7.42 -0.65
C ASN A 80 2.94 -7.18 -0.97
N ALA A 81 2.01 -7.57 -0.09
CA ALA A 81 0.58 -7.31 -0.25
C ALA A 81 0.20 -5.84 -0.07
N SER A 82 1.07 -5.05 0.57
CA SER A 82 0.92 -3.60 0.71
C SER A 82 1.43 -2.80 -0.50
N ARG A 83 1.95 -3.46 -1.54
CA ARG A 83 2.40 -2.82 -2.79
C ARG A 83 1.90 -3.55 -4.04
N PRO A 84 1.88 -2.91 -5.22
CA PRO A 84 1.53 -3.58 -6.46
C PRO A 84 2.52 -4.71 -6.81
N PRO A 85 2.08 -5.77 -7.50
CA PRO A 85 0.72 -5.97 -8.02
C PRO A 85 -0.28 -6.49 -6.97
N LEU A 86 0.17 -7.12 -5.88
CA LEU A 86 -0.72 -7.76 -4.91
C LEU A 86 -1.69 -6.78 -4.23
N TYR A 87 -1.24 -5.57 -3.91
CA TYR A 87 -2.13 -4.54 -3.34
C TYR A 87 -3.32 -4.23 -4.24
N HIS A 88 -3.06 -4.13 -5.55
CA HIS A 88 -4.06 -3.86 -6.57
C HIS A 88 -5.04 -5.02 -6.72
N ASP A 89 -4.51 -6.23 -6.76
CA ASP A 89 -5.29 -7.45 -6.91
C ASP A 89 -6.19 -7.71 -5.70
N LEU A 90 -5.62 -7.67 -4.48
CA LEU A 90 -6.33 -7.99 -3.24
C LEU A 90 -7.42 -6.96 -2.91
N LEU A 91 -7.19 -5.69 -3.24
CA LEU A 91 -8.23 -4.66 -3.14
C LEU A 91 -9.12 -4.59 -4.38
N GLN A 92 -8.85 -5.37 -5.43
CA GLN A 92 -9.58 -5.31 -6.71
C GLN A 92 -9.72 -3.86 -7.19
N LEU A 93 -8.61 -3.15 -7.17
CA LEU A 93 -8.52 -1.78 -7.63
C LEU A 93 -8.64 -1.80 -9.17
N PRO A 94 -9.44 -0.91 -9.77
CA PRO A 94 -9.58 -0.86 -11.23
C PRO A 94 -8.38 -0.18 -11.89
N ASP A 95 -8.31 -0.24 -13.22
CA ASP A 95 -7.18 0.31 -13.98
C ASP A 95 -7.22 1.84 -14.17
N ASN A 96 -8.28 2.51 -13.73
CA ASN A 96 -8.41 3.97 -13.83
C ASN A 96 -9.33 4.55 -12.75
N SER A 97 -9.22 5.85 -12.53
CA SER A 97 -10.03 6.55 -11.52
C SER A 97 -11.52 6.57 -11.85
N MET A 98 -11.93 6.65 -13.11
CA MET A 98 -13.36 6.67 -13.48
C MET A 98 -14.10 5.42 -13.01
N ALA A 99 -13.51 4.23 -13.17
CA ALA A 99 -14.08 2.98 -12.68
C ALA A 99 -14.07 2.90 -11.14
N LEU A 100 -13.06 3.49 -10.48
CA LEU A 100 -13.02 3.58 -9.01
C LEU A 100 -14.14 4.50 -8.49
N GLU A 101 -14.31 5.65 -9.13
CA GLU A 101 -15.32 6.65 -8.84
C GLU A 101 -16.74 6.10 -9.03
N GLU A 102 -16.98 5.33 -10.10
CA GLU A 102 -18.23 4.60 -10.29
C GLU A 102 -18.51 3.62 -9.13
N LYS A 103 -17.52 2.81 -8.76
CA LYS A 103 -17.60 1.86 -7.63
C LYS A 103 -17.90 2.57 -6.31
N LEU A 104 -17.41 3.79 -6.13
CA LEU A 104 -17.57 4.62 -4.94
C LEU A 104 -18.74 5.60 -5.01
N ARG A 105 -19.45 5.67 -6.14
CA ARG A 105 -20.53 6.63 -6.42
C ARG A 105 -20.09 8.09 -6.25
N VAL A 106 -18.91 8.40 -6.76
CA VAL A 106 -18.35 9.75 -6.81
C VAL A 106 -18.43 10.24 -8.24
N ASP A 107 -18.89 11.47 -8.42
CA ASP A 107 -18.87 12.16 -9.72
C ASP A 107 -18.18 13.52 -9.52
N PRO A 108 -16.89 13.62 -9.84
CA PRO A 108 -16.15 14.86 -9.65
C PRO A 108 -16.71 16.03 -10.46
N TYR A 109 -17.18 15.79 -11.68
CA TYR A 109 -17.74 16.85 -12.54
C TYR A 109 -19.03 17.40 -11.96
N LYS A 110 -19.98 16.53 -11.60
CA LYS A 110 -21.23 16.94 -10.99
C LYS A 110 -21.00 17.65 -9.65
N ASN A 111 -20.11 17.11 -8.82
CA ASN A 111 -19.77 17.73 -7.55
C ASN A 111 -19.11 19.11 -7.72
N PHE A 112 -18.27 19.25 -8.76
CA PHE A 112 -17.72 20.55 -9.14
C PHE A 112 -18.84 21.50 -9.55
N VAL A 113 -19.72 21.14 -10.48
CA VAL A 113 -20.81 22.01 -10.97
C VAL A 113 -21.76 22.41 -9.84
N GLU A 114 -22.17 21.47 -9.00
CA GLU A 114 -23.10 21.66 -7.89
C GLU A 114 -22.47 22.34 -6.66
N GLY A 115 -21.14 22.49 -6.62
CA GLY A 115 -20.46 23.14 -5.48
C GLY A 115 -20.39 22.28 -4.22
N SER A 116 -20.47 20.96 -4.37
CA SER A 116 -20.42 20.01 -3.25
C SER A 116 -19.02 19.46 -2.96
N ALA A 117 -18.08 19.68 -3.88
CA ALA A 117 -16.67 19.39 -3.70
C ALA A 117 -15.99 20.46 -2.83
N ILE A 118 -14.99 20.04 -2.04
CA ILE A 118 -14.31 20.90 -1.08
C ILE A 118 -12.81 20.89 -1.36
N ARG A 119 -12.20 22.05 -1.60
CA ARG A 119 -10.81 22.20 -2.03
C ARG A 119 -9.94 22.95 -1.04
N ALA A 120 -8.64 22.66 -1.13
CA ALA A 120 -7.57 23.55 -0.71
C ALA A 120 -6.44 23.49 -1.75
N GLY A 121 -5.80 24.62 -2.04
CA GLY A 121 -4.61 24.66 -2.87
C GLY A 121 -3.44 25.35 -2.17
N PHE A 122 -2.24 24.83 -2.38
CA PHE A 122 -1.02 25.28 -1.71
C PHE A 122 0.22 25.09 -2.60
N LEU A 123 1.27 25.86 -2.32
CA LEU A 123 2.50 25.91 -3.13
C LEU A 123 3.46 24.75 -2.90
N GLN A 124 3.44 24.14 -1.72
CA GLN A 124 4.37 23.08 -1.31
C GLN A 124 3.68 22.08 -0.40
N SER A 125 4.10 20.83 -0.48
CA SER A 125 3.62 19.73 0.35
C SER A 125 4.80 18.91 0.89
N GLY A 126 4.51 17.97 1.80
CA GLY A 126 5.54 17.05 2.30
C GLY A 126 6.16 16.13 1.24
N VAL A 127 5.53 16.03 0.05
CA VAL A 127 5.97 15.13 -1.03
C VAL A 127 6.22 15.83 -2.37
N SER A 128 5.95 17.13 -2.50
CA SER A 128 6.20 17.89 -3.72
C SER A 128 6.53 19.35 -3.42
N THR A 129 7.47 19.90 -4.18
CA THR A 129 7.83 21.32 -4.18
C THR A 129 7.03 22.13 -5.21
N GLN A 130 6.12 21.47 -5.94
CA GLN A 130 5.22 22.08 -6.90
C GLN A 130 3.87 22.42 -6.25
N ASN A 131 3.10 23.25 -6.95
CA ASN A 131 1.70 23.51 -6.67
C ASN A 131 0.95 22.18 -6.47
N ARG A 132 -0.04 22.18 -5.58
CA ARG A 132 -0.93 21.04 -5.36
C ARG A 132 -2.31 21.53 -4.96
N ILE A 133 -3.34 20.86 -5.45
CA ILE A 133 -4.73 21.04 -5.02
C ILE A 133 -5.19 19.71 -4.44
N VAL A 134 -5.87 19.75 -3.29
CA VAL A 134 -6.61 18.60 -2.75
C VAL A 134 -8.09 18.91 -2.82
N GLU A 135 -8.87 17.91 -3.20
CA GLU A 135 -10.32 17.98 -3.37
C GLU A 135 -10.98 16.82 -2.65
N ARG A 136 -11.98 17.12 -1.83
CA ARG A 136 -12.77 16.14 -1.09
C ARG A 136 -14.16 16.03 -1.67
N HIS A 137 -14.59 14.80 -1.86
CA HIS A 137 -15.94 14.41 -2.23
C HIS A 137 -16.56 13.52 -1.16
N ARG A 138 -17.90 13.53 -1.08
CA ARG A 138 -18.63 12.48 -0.36
C ARG A 138 -18.61 11.21 -1.20
N SER A 139 -18.40 10.08 -0.55
CA SER A 139 -18.31 8.75 -1.17
C SER A 139 -19.23 7.77 -0.44
N LEU A 140 -19.57 6.67 -1.10
CA LEU A 140 -20.45 5.61 -0.57
C LEU A 140 -20.06 5.16 0.85
N PHE A 141 -18.77 5.08 1.18
CA PHE A 141 -18.28 4.60 2.48
C PHE A 141 -17.70 5.70 3.40
N GLY A 142 -17.76 6.97 2.98
CA GLY A 142 -17.20 8.08 3.73
C GLY A 142 -16.73 9.21 2.82
N ALA A 143 -15.41 9.38 2.74
CA ALA A 143 -14.75 10.39 1.93
C ALA A 143 -14.01 9.76 0.74
N TYR A 144 -13.87 10.56 -0.30
CA TYR A 144 -12.95 10.36 -1.41
C TYR A 144 -12.16 11.65 -1.57
N TRP A 145 -10.85 11.57 -1.36
CA TRP A 145 -9.92 12.67 -1.52
C TRP A 145 -9.12 12.44 -2.80
N LEU A 146 -9.01 13.48 -3.60
CA LEU A 146 -8.24 13.51 -4.83
C LEU A 146 -7.23 14.65 -4.73
N SER A 147 -5.97 14.40 -5.06
CA SER A 147 -5.03 15.47 -5.38
C SER A 147 -4.88 15.68 -6.87
N TYR A 148 -4.65 16.92 -7.23
CA TYR A 148 -4.17 17.32 -8.54
C TYR A 148 -2.72 17.78 -8.35
N ASP A 149 -1.80 17.00 -8.93
CA ASP A 149 -0.36 17.21 -8.83
C ASP A 149 0.20 17.73 -10.15
N PHE A 150 1.24 18.56 -10.09
CA PHE A 150 1.73 19.33 -11.23
C PHE A 150 3.23 19.10 -11.46
N ARG A 151 3.68 19.21 -12.72
CA ARG A 151 5.11 19.11 -13.09
C ARG A 151 5.86 20.44 -12.94
N ASP A 152 5.14 21.55 -13.01
CA ASP A 152 5.68 22.91 -12.88
C ASP A 152 4.63 23.85 -12.27
N ASN A 153 4.98 25.12 -12.09
CA ASN A 153 4.15 26.13 -11.42
C ASN A 153 3.68 27.27 -12.36
N THR A 154 3.75 27.05 -13.67
CA THR A 154 3.55 28.07 -14.71
C THR A 154 2.37 27.74 -15.62
N GLY A 155 1.93 28.68 -16.46
CA GLY A 155 0.86 28.42 -17.42
C GLY A 155 -0.42 27.91 -16.75
N THR A 156 -0.94 26.78 -17.25
CA THR A 156 -2.11 26.06 -16.73
C THR A 156 -1.84 25.37 -15.39
N SER A 157 -0.59 25.20 -15.00
CA SER A 157 -0.18 24.64 -13.69
C SER A 157 -0.09 25.70 -12.60
N ASN A 158 -0.26 27.00 -12.92
CA ASN A 158 -0.30 28.05 -11.91
C ASN A 158 -1.67 28.11 -11.25
N ILE A 159 -1.80 27.49 -10.07
CA ILE A 159 -3.10 27.33 -9.38
C ILE A 159 -3.76 28.64 -8.94
N PHE A 160 -3.02 29.75 -8.82
CA PHE A 160 -3.61 31.07 -8.56
C PHE A 160 -4.22 31.71 -9.80
N ARG A 161 -3.71 31.38 -10.99
CA ARG A 161 -4.26 31.81 -12.28
C ARG A 161 -5.33 30.86 -12.79
N CYS A 162 -5.19 29.57 -12.49
CA CYS A 162 -6.06 28.50 -12.94
C CYS A 162 -6.69 27.72 -11.76
N PRO A 163 -7.49 28.36 -10.88
CA PRO A 163 -8.05 27.69 -9.70
C PRO A 163 -9.28 26.81 -9.98
N LEU A 164 -9.89 26.89 -11.17
CA LEU A 164 -11.17 26.27 -11.50
C LEU A 164 -11.03 25.15 -12.54
N GLY A 165 -10.12 24.23 -12.28
CA GLY A 165 -9.91 23.02 -13.09
C GLY A 165 -10.50 21.73 -12.48
N PRO A 166 -10.18 20.56 -13.05
CA PRO A 166 -9.32 20.38 -14.23
C PRO A 166 -9.94 20.94 -15.53
N ARG A 167 -9.13 21.15 -16.57
CA ARG A 167 -9.58 21.56 -17.91
C ARG A 167 -10.61 20.57 -18.46
N THR A 168 -10.29 19.29 -18.33
CA THR A 168 -11.13 18.18 -18.76
C THR A 168 -11.45 17.28 -17.57
N PHE A 169 -12.74 17.06 -17.32
CA PHE A 169 -13.25 16.10 -16.36
C PHE A 169 -13.52 14.79 -17.06
N ARG A 170 -12.77 13.74 -16.70
CA ARG A 170 -13.05 12.37 -17.13
C ARG A 170 -13.85 11.70 -16.03
N THR A 171 -15.05 11.23 -16.36
CA THR A 171 -15.94 10.51 -15.45
C THR A 171 -16.42 9.22 -16.10
N HIS A 172 -17.07 8.34 -15.35
CA HIS A 172 -17.70 7.14 -15.90
C HIS A 172 -18.87 7.45 -16.85
N GLU A 173 -19.50 8.63 -16.74
CA GLU A 173 -20.59 9.05 -17.63
C GLU A 173 -20.10 9.69 -18.93
N GLY A 174 -18.84 10.13 -18.99
CA GLY A 174 -18.25 10.76 -20.16
C GLY A 174 -17.13 11.74 -19.85
N VAL A 175 -16.72 12.47 -20.88
CA VAL A 175 -15.69 13.51 -20.82
C VAL A 175 -16.37 14.87 -20.94
N PHE A 176 -16.12 15.75 -19.98
CA PHE A 176 -16.72 17.08 -19.90
C PHE A 176 -15.65 18.16 -19.82
N GLU A 177 -15.80 19.24 -20.59
CA GLU A 177 -14.91 20.39 -20.48
C GLU A 177 -15.32 21.30 -19.31
N SER A 178 -14.33 21.96 -18.70
CA SER A 178 -14.56 22.90 -17.61
C SER A 178 -15.43 24.08 -18.08
N PRO A 179 -16.48 24.46 -17.33
CA PRO A 179 -17.23 25.67 -17.62
C PRO A 179 -16.41 26.96 -17.37
N PHE A 180 -15.21 26.84 -16.77
CA PHE A 180 -14.28 27.93 -16.51
C PHE A 180 -12.94 27.71 -17.24
N GLU A 181 -12.96 27.27 -18.51
CA GLU A 181 -11.76 26.91 -19.30
C GLU A 181 -10.57 27.89 -19.17
N PRO A 182 -10.74 29.24 -19.22
CA PRO A 182 -9.61 30.17 -19.06
C PRO A 182 -8.94 30.16 -17.68
N LEU A 183 -9.62 29.60 -16.68
CA LEU A 183 -9.19 29.46 -15.29
C LEU A 183 -9.02 27.98 -14.90
N ALA A 184 -9.04 27.07 -15.87
CA ALA A 184 -8.90 25.64 -15.62
C ALA A 184 -7.42 25.20 -15.69
N PHE A 185 -7.05 24.30 -14.78
CA PHE A 185 -5.70 23.76 -14.70
C PHE A 185 -5.54 22.43 -15.45
N GLU A 186 -4.30 22.04 -15.72
CA GLU A 186 -3.95 20.70 -16.21
C GLU A 186 -2.98 20.02 -15.23
N GLN A 187 -3.43 18.92 -14.65
CA GLN A 187 -2.64 18.09 -13.75
C GLN A 187 -1.75 17.11 -14.51
N ALA A 188 -0.63 16.72 -13.90
CA ALA A 188 0.26 15.67 -14.39
C ALA A 188 -0.08 14.28 -13.82
N GLY A 189 -0.90 14.24 -12.77
CA GLY A 189 -1.31 13.03 -12.06
C GLY A 189 -2.02 13.39 -10.77
N GLY A 190 -2.22 12.39 -9.92
CA GLY A 190 -2.92 12.56 -8.66
C GLY A 190 -2.80 11.37 -7.72
N GLU A 191 -3.03 11.64 -6.44
CA GLU A 191 -3.24 10.65 -5.39
C GLU A 191 -4.71 10.64 -5.02
N ILE A 192 -5.28 9.46 -4.86
CA ILE A 192 -6.65 9.24 -4.43
C ILE A 192 -6.63 8.43 -3.14
N ILE A 193 -7.29 8.97 -2.10
CA ILE A 193 -7.45 8.32 -0.80
C ILE A 193 -8.94 8.22 -0.50
N PHE A 194 -9.43 7.01 -0.26
CA PHE A 194 -10.86 6.78 -0.08
C PHE A 194 -11.13 5.85 1.10
N ASN A 195 -12.31 5.96 1.70
CA ASN A 195 -12.71 5.03 2.75
C ASN A 195 -13.21 3.70 2.17
N LEU A 196 -12.78 2.60 2.79
CA LEU A 196 -13.31 1.27 2.61
C LEU A 196 -14.54 1.05 3.51
N PRO A 197 -15.39 0.05 3.24
CA PRO A 197 -16.60 -0.21 4.04
C PRO A 197 -16.33 -0.47 5.52
N ASN A 198 -15.15 -0.99 5.85
CA ASN A 198 -14.68 -1.25 7.22
C ASN A 198 -14.07 -0.03 7.93
N GLY A 199 -14.03 1.14 7.27
CA GLY A 199 -13.53 2.40 7.82
C GLY A 199 -12.03 2.63 7.63
N LEU A 200 -11.26 1.62 7.19
CA LEU A 200 -9.87 1.80 6.76
C LEU A 200 -9.82 2.61 5.44
N GLN A 201 -8.61 2.96 5.03
CA GLN A 201 -8.36 3.69 3.78
C GLN A 201 -7.87 2.76 2.67
N GLY A 202 -8.30 3.03 1.45
CA GLY A 202 -7.67 2.58 0.23
C GLY A 202 -6.91 3.73 -0.43
N TYR A 203 -5.84 3.39 -1.14
CA TYR A 203 -4.94 4.32 -1.79
C TYR A 203 -4.84 3.98 -3.27
N PHE A 204 -4.73 5.00 -4.10
CA PHE A 204 -4.73 4.84 -5.54
C PHE A 204 -3.94 5.99 -6.18
N LEU A 205 -2.97 5.66 -7.04
CA LEU A 205 -2.19 6.64 -7.78
C LEU A 205 -2.65 6.66 -9.23
N VAL A 206 -2.73 7.85 -9.83
CA VAL A 206 -3.05 8.02 -11.25
C VAL A 206 -2.06 8.92 -11.99
N ASP A 207 -1.87 8.63 -13.27
CA ASP A 207 -1.23 9.55 -14.21
C ASP A 207 -2.20 10.67 -14.65
N GLY A 208 -1.71 11.62 -15.46
CA GLY A 208 -2.51 12.72 -15.98
C GLY A 208 -3.67 12.30 -16.91
N GLU A 209 -3.64 11.06 -17.41
CA GLU A 209 -4.72 10.46 -18.20
C GLU A 209 -5.65 9.57 -17.36
N HIS A 210 -5.53 9.64 -16.03
CA HIS A 210 -6.36 8.93 -15.06
C HIS A 210 -6.13 7.41 -15.01
N HIS A 211 -5.10 6.88 -15.65
CA HIS A 211 -4.72 5.47 -15.52
C HIS A 211 -4.03 5.22 -14.19
N ARG A 212 -4.35 4.07 -13.58
CA ARG A 212 -3.69 3.61 -12.36
C ARG A 212 -2.21 3.40 -12.63
N ILE A 213 -1.38 3.86 -11.70
CA ILE A 213 0.07 3.63 -11.70
C ILE A 213 0.51 2.98 -10.39
N ASP A 214 1.61 2.24 -10.47
CA ASP A 214 2.18 1.54 -9.32
C ASP A 214 3.02 2.48 -8.44
N THR A 215 3.69 3.43 -9.09
CA THR A 215 4.59 4.38 -8.44
C THR A 215 4.38 5.80 -8.95
N GLY A 216 4.54 6.77 -8.06
CA GLY A 216 4.55 8.19 -8.40
C GLY A 216 5.84 8.58 -9.12
N PRO A 217 5.80 9.28 -10.26
CA PRO A 217 7.00 9.76 -10.93
C PRO A 217 7.76 10.78 -10.05
N ILE A 218 9.07 10.56 -9.86
CA ILE A 218 9.92 11.33 -8.94
C ILE A 218 9.95 12.82 -9.28
N GLU A 219 9.82 13.16 -10.57
CA GLU A 219 9.76 14.54 -11.05
C GLU A 219 8.46 15.28 -10.65
N VAL A 220 7.43 14.55 -10.20
CA VAL A 220 6.14 15.12 -9.74
C VAL A 220 6.05 15.06 -8.21
N VAL A 221 6.34 13.90 -7.64
CA VAL A 221 6.24 13.62 -6.20
C VAL A 221 7.39 12.73 -5.72
N SER A 222 7.90 12.98 -4.52
CA SER A 222 8.96 12.18 -3.91
C SER A 222 8.77 12.07 -2.40
N ASP A 223 9.10 10.90 -1.84
CA ASP A 223 9.06 10.66 -0.41
C ASP A 223 10.41 11.02 0.23
N SER A 224 10.46 12.19 0.88
CA SER A 224 11.65 12.63 1.62
C SER A 224 12.00 11.74 2.81
N LYS A 225 11.04 10.99 3.35
CA LYS A 225 11.25 10.05 4.47
C LYS A 225 11.74 8.68 4.01
N GLN A 226 11.66 8.41 2.70
CA GLN A 226 12.10 7.14 2.09
C GLN A 226 11.50 5.93 2.80
N ILE A 227 10.17 5.91 2.99
CA ILE A 227 9.43 4.84 3.68
C ILE A 227 9.74 3.46 3.10
N VAL A 228 9.97 3.39 1.78
CA VAL A 228 10.30 2.15 1.06
C VAL A 228 11.81 1.95 0.85
N GLY A 229 12.64 2.70 1.57
CA GLY A 229 14.10 2.70 1.45
C GLY A 229 14.67 3.56 0.31
N ASN A 230 13.81 4.23 -0.46
CA ASN A 230 14.21 5.19 -1.49
C ASN A 230 13.11 6.27 -1.69
N PRO A 231 13.37 7.35 -2.45
CA PRO A 231 12.43 8.47 -2.60
C PRO A 231 11.16 8.17 -3.42
N THR A 232 11.00 6.97 -3.96
CA THR A 232 9.83 6.61 -4.78
C THR A 232 8.59 6.46 -3.91
N ILE A 233 7.47 6.99 -4.37
CA ILE A 233 6.16 6.76 -3.75
C ILE A 233 5.57 5.51 -4.39
N VAL A 234 5.39 4.45 -3.60
CA VAL A 234 4.76 3.19 -4.02
C VAL A 234 3.32 3.17 -3.53
N ASN A 235 2.38 2.94 -4.45
CA ASN A 235 0.95 2.89 -4.16
C ASN A 235 0.66 1.84 -3.06
N GLY A 236 -0.15 2.20 -2.06
CA GLY A 236 -0.34 1.38 -0.86
C GLY A 236 0.71 1.68 0.20
N LEU A 237 1.89 1.06 0.13
CA LEU A 237 2.88 1.06 1.20
C LEU A 237 3.36 2.47 1.62
N SER A 238 3.77 3.31 0.66
CA SER A 238 4.18 4.69 0.97
C SER A 238 3.01 5.49 1.51
N CYS A 239 1.81 5.25 0.98
CA CYS A 239 0.60 5.95 1.39
C CYS A 239 0.20 5.60 2.83
N MET A 240 0.26 4.33 3.23
CA MET A 240 0.01 3.87 4.59
C MET A 240 0.97 4.54 5.58
N GLY A 241 2.28 4.48 5.32
CA GLY A 241 3.28 5.11 6.19
C GLY A 241 3.12 6.63 6.29
N CYS A 242 2.83 7.31 5.18
CA CYS A 242 2.53 8.74 5.17
C CYS A 242 1.25 9.04 5.96
N HIS A 243 0.17 8.30 5.72
CA HIS A 243 -1.16 8.49 6.29
C HIS A 243 -1.42 7.63 7.51
N LYS A 244 -0.40 7.41 8.36
CA LYS A 244 -0.51 6.59 9.57
C LYS A 244 -1.63 6.98 10.53
N ASN A 245 -2.04 8.25 10.50
CA ASN A 245 -3.13 8.81 11.29
C ASN A 245 -4.36 9.19 10.43
N GLY A 246 -4.40 8.80 9.16
CA GLY A 246 -5.44 9.20 8.20
C GLY A 246 -5.04 10.42 7.37
N MET A 247 -6.02 11.26 7.02
CA MET A 247 -5.78 12.43 6.15
C MET A 247 -4.85 13.45 6.82
N LYS A 248 -3.90 14.00 6.05
CA LYS A 248 -3.01 15.06 6.52
C LYS A 248 -3.79 16.34 6.76
N SER A 249 -3.47 17.03 7.85
CA SER A 249 -4.13 18.29 8.23
C SER A 249 -3.19 19.49 8.14
N GLU A 250 -1.90 19.24 7.94
CA GLU A 250 -0.83 20.24 7.95
C GLU A 250 -0.70 20.95 6.59
N PHE A 251 -1.81 21.44 6.05
CA PHE A 251 -1.82 22.32 4.88
C PHE A 251 -2.69 23.55 5.14
N LYS A 252 -2.42 24.61 4.37
CA LYS A 252 -3.19 25.85 4.42
C LYS A 252 -3.62 26.20 3.01
N ASP A 253 -4.92 26.39 2.80
CA ASP A 253 -5.40 26.94 1.55
C ASP A 253 -4.88 28.38 1.33
N GLU A 254 -4.36 28.62 0.14
CA GLU A 254 -3.90 29.93 -0.33
C GLU A 254 -4.78 30.46 -1.48
N ILE A 255 -5.63 29.62 -2.07
CA ILE A 255 -6.37 29.95 -3.30
C ILE A 255 -7.59 30.82 -3.02
N ARG A 256 -8.34 30.56 -1.94
CA ARG A 256 -9.57 31.28 -1.62
C ARG A 256 -9.37 32.80 -1.62
N GLU A 257 -8.23 33.27 -1.11
CA GLU A 257 -7.88 34.70 -1.02
C GLU A 257 -6.93 35.17 -2.12
N GLY A 258 -6.10 34.27 -2.68
CA GLY A 258 -5.04 34.61 -3.64
C GLY A 258 -5.41 34.44 -5.11
N ALA A 259 -6.56 33.82 -5.43
CA ALA A 259 -6.95 33.55 -6.81
C ALA A 259 -7.19 34.82 -7.64
N GLY A 260 -6.68 34.82 -8.87
CA GLY A 260 -6.94 35.85 -9.88
C GLY A 260 -8.31 35.70 -10.56
N ALA A 261 -9.36 35.37 -9.80
CA ALA A 261 -10.72 35.16 -10.28
C ALA A 261 -11.65 36.32 -9.91
N PHE A 262 -12.62 36.62 -10.78
CA PHE A 262 -13.56 37.74 -10.61
C PHE A 262 -14.99 37.34 -10.99
N GLY A 263 -15.99 38.07 -10.49
CA GLY A 263 -17.40 37.83 -10.82
C GLY A 263 -17.85 36.41 -10.44
N GLU A 264 -18.53 35.72 -11.37
CA GLU A 264 -19.02 34.35 -11.16
C GLU A 264 -17.89 33.35 -10.86
N ALA A 265 -16.71 33.52 -11.46
CA ALA A 265 -15.57 32.67 -11.17
C ALA A 265 -15.07 32.83 -9.74
N LEU A 266 -15.09 34.05 -9.18
CA LEU A 266 -14.70 34.26 -7.78
C LEU A 266 -15.70 33.59 -6.83
N LEU A 267 -17.00 33.67 -7.14
CA LEU A 267 -18.02 32.96 -6.37
C LEU A 267 -17.78 31.45 -6.42
N LYS A 268 -17.43 30.91 -7.59
CA LYS A 268 -17.09 29.48 -7.71
C LYS A 268 -15.86 29.08 -6.91
N VAL A 269 -14.81 29.91 -6.92
CA VAL A 269 -13.62 29.69 -6.07
C VAL A 269 -14.02 29.68 -4.59
N GLN A 270 -14.82 30.64 -4.14
CA GLN A 270 -15.24 30.72 -2.74
C GLN A 270 -16.21 29.60 -2.32
N GLU A 271 -16.92 29.00 -3.26
CA GLU A 271 -17.76 27.82 -3.04
C GLU A 271 -16.91 26.56 -2.84
N LEU A 272 -15.91 26.33 -3.71
CA LEU A 272 -15.07 25.13 -3.66
C LEU A 272 -13.99 25.21 -2.57
N TYR A 273 -13.25 26.32 -2.51
CA TYR A 273 -12.14 26.52 -1.58
C TYR A 273 -12.66 27.05 -0.24
N VAL A 274 -13.23 26.15 0.57
CA VAL A 274 -13.97 26.50 1.79
C VAL A 274 -13.11 27.21 2.85
N PRO A 275 -13.72 27.93 3.81
CA PRO A 275 -12.97 28.48 4.94
C PRO A 275 -12.21 27.41 5.73
N LYS A 276 -11.05 27.79 6.29
CA LYS A 276 -10.18 26.89 7.05
C LYS A 276 -10.91 26.06 8.12
N GLU A 277 -11.80 26.67 8.88
CA GLU A 277 -12.55 25.97 9.94
C GLU A 277 -13.46 24.88 9.38
N GLU A 278 -14.06 25.10 8.20
CA GLU A 278 -14.87 24.09 7.54
C GLU A 278 -14.01 22.92 7.04
N MET A 279 -12.88 23.20 6.40
CA MET A 279 -11.91 22.19 5.98
C MET A 279 -11.43 21.34 7.17
N ASN A 280 -11.05 22.00 8.28
CA ASN A 280 -10.59 21.33 9.50
C ASN A 280 -11.65 20.38 10.07
N ASN A 281 -12.93 20.75 10.02
CA ASN A 281 -14.01 19.89 10.49
C ASN A 281 -14.14 18.62 9.66
N TRP A 282 -13.97 18.71 8.33
CA TRP A 282 -13.97 17.54 7.46
C TRP A 282 -12.76 16.65 7.67
N LEU A 283 -11.57 17.23 7.76
CA LEU A 283 -10.33 16.50 8.05
C LEU A 283 -10.43 15.74 9.38
N LYS A 284 -10.88 16.41 10.44
CA LYS A 284 -11.07 15.78 11.75
C LYS A 284 -12.04 14.60 11.69
N ARG A 285 -13.17 14.76 10.98
CA ARG A 285 -14.15 13.68 10.82
C ARG A 285 -13.59 12.47 10.07
N ASP A 286 -12.79 12.71 9.04
CA ASP A 286 -12.19 11.65 8.23
C ASP A 286 -11.03 10.96 8.98
N GLU A 287 -10.23 11.72 9.74
CA GLU A 287 -9.22 11.20 10.69
C GLU A 287 -9.87 10.29 11.74
N GLU A 288 -10.90 10.77 12.45
CA GLU A 288 -11.59 10.01 13.49
C GLU A 288 -12.14 8.68 12.95
N ARG A 289 -12.71 8.68 11.73
CA ARG A 289 -13.19 7.47 11.06
C ARG A 289 -12.07 6.45 10.88
N PHE A 290 -10.94 6.89 10.31
CA PHE A 290 -9.81 6.01 10.05
C PHE A 290 -9.20 5.49 11.36
N MET A 291 -8.96 6.37 12.34
CA MET A 291 -8.35 6.00 13.61
C MET A 291 -9.21 5.01 14.41
N LEU A 292 -10.54 5.11 14.33
CA LEU A 292 -11.44 4.11 14.93
C LEU A 292 -11.30 2.73 14.26
N ALA A 293 -11.13 2.68 12.94
CA ALA A 293 -10.91 1.43 12.22
C ALA A 293 -9.52 0.85 12.50
N LEU A 294 -8.47 1.69 12.47
CA LEU A 294 -7.10 1.31 12.82
C LEU A 294 -7.03 0.73 14.24
N ARG A 295 -7.69 1.36 15.22
CA ARG A 295 -7.75 0.81 16.58
C ARG A 295 -8.29 -0.62 16.61
N LYS A 296 -9.35 -0.91 15.86
CA LYS A 296 -9.95 -2.25 15.82
C LYS A 296 -8.97 -3.28 15.23
N SER A 297 -8.15 -2.91 14.25
CA SER A 297 -7.17 -3.84 13.64
C SER A 297 -5.96 -4.12 14.52
N VAL A 298 -5.55 -3.17 15.39
CA VAL A 298 -4.31 -3.31 16.18
C VAL A 298 -4.53 -3.65 17.65
N SER A 299 -5.68 -3.28 18.24
CA SER A 299 -5.93 -3.48 19.69
C SER A 299 -5.76 -4.92 20.19
N PRO A 300 -6.11 -5.97 19.42
CA PRO A 300 -5.90 -7.35 19.86
C PRO A 300 -4.43 -7.73 20.08
N PHE A 301 -3.48 -6.98 19.51
CA PHE A 301 -2.05 -7.32 19.56
C PHE A 301 -1.23 -6.41 20.48
N LEU A 302 -1.77 -5.25 20.89
CA LEU A 302 -1.00 -4.26 21.64
C LEU A 302 -0.98 -4.49 23.16
N ASP A 303 -1.59 -5.56 23.69
CA ASP A 303 -1.57 -5.95 25.12
C ASP A 303 -1.78 -4.77 26.11
N VAL A 304 -2.57 -3.76 25.72
CA VAL A 304 -2.88 -2.56 26.52
C VAL A 304 -4.34 -2.54 26.94
N GLU A 305 -4.60 -2.33 28.24
CA GLU A 305 -5.93 -2.45 28.85
C GLU A 305 -6.99 -1.46 28.30
N ARG A 306 -6.57 -0.44 27.53
CA ARG A 306 -7.37 0.38 26.60
C ARG A 306 -6.43 1.35 25.90
N ILE A 307 -6.27 1.25 24.59
CA ILE A 307 -5.57 2.28 23.80
C ILE A 307 -6.55 3.39 23.41
N SER A 308 -6.26 4.64 23.77
CA SER A 308 -7.02 5.77 23.25
C SER A 308 -6.64 6.03 21.78
N LEU A 309 -7.47 6.82 21.06
CA LEU A 309 -7.10 7.22 19.70
C LEU A 309 -5.89 8.13 19.67
N GLU A 310 -5.63 8.86 20.76
CA GLU A 310 -4.47 9.74 20.85
C GLU A 310 -3.20 8.94 21.09
N ASP A 311 -3.24 7.96 22.00
CA ASP A 311 -2.08 7.07 22.26
C ASP A 311 -1.66 6.32 20.99
N LEU A 312 -2.62 5.94 20.12
CA LEU A 312 -2.33 5.27 18.85
C LEU A 312 -1.46 6.10 17.90
N LYS A 313 -1.53 7.44 17.97
CA LYS A 313 -0.78 8.32 17.06
C LYS A 313 0.73 8.30 17.32
N ASP A 314 1.11 7.93 18.55
CA ASP A 314 2.49 7.84 18.99
C ASP A 314 3.18 6.55 18.52
N TYR A 315 2.42 5.55 18.07
CA TYR A 315 2.97 4.33 17.50
C TYR A 315 3.48 4.57 16.07
N GLU A 316 4.48 3.78 15.70
CA GLU A 316 4.89 3.68 14.31
C GLU A 316 3.82 2.96 13.48
N GLU A 317 3.79 3.25 12.19
CA GLU A 317 2.84 2.61 11.29
C GLU A 317 3.29 1.16 11.04
N PRO A 318 2.49 0.15 11.43
CA PRO A 318 2.98 -1.23 11.53
C PRO A 318 3.33 -1.86 10.18
N ILE A 319 2.65 -1.50 9.09
CA ILE A 319 2.88 -2.12 7.79
C ILE A 319 4.23 -1.68 7.23
N SER A 320 4.51 -0.38 7.26
CA SER A 320 5.78 0.20 6.82
C SER A 320 6.97 -0.26 7.66
N GLU A 321 6.80 -0.40 8.98
CA GLU A 321 7.83 -0.96 9.87
C GLU A 321 8.19 -2.42 9.52
N VAL A 322 7.19 -3.27 9.28
CA VAL A 322 7.43 -4.66 8.87
C VAL A 322 8.07 -4.71 7.48
N ALA A 323 7.58 -3.91 6.54
CA ALA A 323 8.14 -3.83 5.20
C ALA A 323 9.60 -3.37 5.20
N PHE A 324 9.95 -2.37 6.01
CA PHE A 324 11.31 -1.86 6.14
C PHE A 324 12.28 -2.92 6.69
N LYS A 325 11.87 -3.63 7.74
CA LYS A 325 12.64 -4.76 8.30
C LYS A 325 12.79 -5.90 7.29
N TYR A 326 11.73 -6.19 6.54
CA TYR A 326 11.75 -7.25 5.54
C TYR A 326 12.77 -6.98 4.40
N ILE A 327 12.79 -5.76 3.85
CA ILE A 327 13.67 -5.41 2.71
C ILE A 327 15.15 -5.25 3.07
N SER A 328 15.49 -5.33 4.35
CA SER A 328 16.87 -5.15 4.82
C SER A 328 17.78 -6.28 4.32
N ASP A 329 19.06 -5.97 4.15
CA ASP A 329 20.09 -6.95 3.79
C ASP A 329 20.18 -8.06 4.84
N LEU A 330 20.50 -9.28 4.38
CA LEU A 330 20.45 -10.49 5.18
C LEU A 330 21.82 -10.91 5.65
N SER A 331 21.95 -11.02 6.97
CA SER A 331 23.09 -11.67 7.60
C SER A 331 22.98 -13.19 7.52
N LEU A 332 24.06 -13.89 7.91
CA LEU A 332 24.04 -15.34 8.05
C LEU A 332 22.94 -15.82 9.02
N GLU A 333 22.66 -15.03 10.07
CA GLU A 333 21.61 -15.34 11.04
C GLU A 333 20.22 -15.23 10.43
N ASP A 334 19.98 -14.20 9.62
CA ASP A 334 18.70 -13.99 8.95
C ASP A 334 18.42 -15.10 7.93
N VAL A 335 19.44 -15.48 7.14
CA VAL A 335 19.33 -16.59 6.18
C VAL A 335 19.09 -17.92 6.90
N ALA A 336 19.78 -18.18 8.01
CA ALA A 336 19.56 -19.38 8.80
C ALA A 336 18.13 -19.44 9.37
N ARG A 337 17.62 -18.30 9.87
CA ARG A 337 16.25 -18.17 10.40
C ARG A 337 15.20 -18.37 9.32
N ASP A 338 15.39 -17.75 8.16
CA ASP A 338 14.53 -17.93 6.98
C ASP A 338 14.42 -19.40 6.57
N LEU A 339 15.53 -20.15 6.66
CA LEU A 339 15.61 -21.59 6.34
C LEU A 339 15.11 -22.50 7.48
N GLY A 340 14.67 -21.95 8.62
CA GLY A 340 14.23 -22.73 9.77
C GLY A 340 15.35 -23.49 10.47
N LEU A 341 16.60 -23.04 10.35
CA LEU A 341 17.75 -23.66 11.01
C LEU A 341 17.88 -23.19 12.46
N PRO A 342 18.25 -24.08 13.41
CA PRO A 342 18.31 -23.75 14.83
C PRO A 342 19.47 -22.83 15.22
N SER A 343 20.50 -22.75 14.38
CA SER A 343 21.67 -21.87 14.53
C SER A 343 22.33 -21.60 13.18
N THR A 344 23.34 -20.73 13.18
CA THR A 344 24.12 -20.38 11.97
C THR A 344 25.14 -21.45 11.57
N ASP A 345 25.57 -22.32 12.51
CA ASP A 345 26.64 -23.29 12.27
C ASP A 345 26.35 -24.26 11.11
N PRO A 346 25.16 -24.89 11.02
CA PRO A 346 24.85 -25.81 9.92
C PRO A 346 24.93 -25.13 8.56
N LEU A 347 24.42 -23.90 8.46
CA LEU A 347 24.46 -23.12 7.23
C LEU A 347 25.89 -22.72 6.86
N SER A 348 26.67 -22.25 7.83
CA SER A 348 28.08 -21.87 7.63
C SER A 348 28.91 -23.04 7.10
N ILE A 349 28.79 -24.21 7.75
CA ILE A 349 29.48 -25.45 7.34
C ILE A 349 29.01 -25.87 5.94
N ALA A 350 27.72 -25.81 5.65
CA ALA A 350 27.19 -26.16 4.34
C ALA A 350 27.75 -25.24 3.24
N ILE A 351 27.75 -23.91 3.46
CA ILE A 351 28.29 -22.94 2.49
C ILE A 351 29.77 -23.22 2.23
N GLN A 352 30.56 -23.52 3.26
CA GLN A 352 32.00 -23.80 3.10
C GLN A 352 32.27 -25.04 2.25
N ASN A 353 31.44 -26.09 2.40
CA ASN A 353 31.66 -27.42 1.81
C ASN A 353 30.85 -27.69 0.55
N ASN A 354 29.84 -26.88 0.21
CA ASN A 354 29.02 -27.03 -0.98
C ASN A 354 29.28 -25.87 -1.98
N PRO A 355 30.00 -26.12 -3.09
CA PRO A 355 30.25 -25.11 -4.13
C PRO A 355 28.97 -24.49 -4.73
N GLU A 356 27.87 -25.25 -4.81
CA GLU A 356 26.59 -24.74 -5.35
C GLU A 356 26.01 -23.62 -4.49
N LEU A 357 26.14 -23.70 -3.16
CA LEU A 357 25.71 -22.61 -2.27
C LEU A 357 26.53 -21.34 -2.48
N LYS A 358 27.82 -21.46 -2.81
CA LYS A 358 28.67 -20.30 -3.17
C LYS A 358 28.28 -19.73 -4.54
N ILE A 359 27.95 -20.57 -5.51
CA ILE A 359 27.44 -20.16 -6.83
C ILE A 359 26.12 -19.39 -6.69
N LEU A 360 25.27 -19.77 -5.73
CA LEU A 360 24.04 -19.05 -5.40
C LEU A 360 24.27 -17.72 -4.65
N GLY A 361 25.53 -17.34 -4.38
CA GLY A 361 25.89 -16.05 -3.81
C GLY A 361 26.01 -16.01 -2.28
N LEU A 362 25.92 -17.15 -1.58
CA LEU A 362 25.95 -17.18 -0.11
C LEU A 362 27.36 -17.08 0.48
N GLY A 363 28.40 -17.09 -0.36
CA GLY A 363 29.80 -17.15 0.10
C GLY A 363 30.22 -16.01 1.02
N ALA A 364 29.68 -14.81 0.84
CA ALA A 364 30.02 -13.65 1.69
C ALA A 364 29.54 -13.82 3.14
N LEU A 365 28.49 -14.61 3.39
CA LEU A 365 27.90 -14.79 4.71
C LEU A 365 28.86 -15.46 5.69
N THR A 366 29.76 -16.33 5.22
CA THR A 366 30.75 -17.01 6.09
C THR A 366 31.88 -16.08 6.53
N GLU A 367 32.03 -14.93 5.89
CA GLU A 367 33.04 -13.91 6.19
C GLU A 367 32.42 -12.69 6.92
N GLY A 368 31.17 -12.81 7.40
CA GLY A 368 30.45 -11.72 8.07
C GLY A 368 29.85 -10.68 7.12
N GLY A 369 29.79 -10.97 5.82
CA GLY A 369 29.07 -10.15 4.85
C GLY A 369 27.56 -10.38 4.86
N PHE A 370 26.88 -9.77 3.89
CA PHE A 370 25.43 -9.81 3.72
C PHE A 370 25.04 -10.22 2.29
N ILE A 371 23.80 -10.62 2.10
CA ILE A 371 23.16 -10.72 0.77
C ILE A 371 21.94 -9.79 0.71
N HIS A 372 21.68 -9.20 -0.45
CA HIS A 372 20.49 -8.37 -0.61
C HIS A 372 19.20 -9.21 -0.62
N ARG A 373 18.13 -8.67 -0.03
CA ARG A 373 16.82 -9.36 0.05
C ARG A 373 16.27 -9.67 -1.33
N ASP A 374 16.38 -8.75 -2.28
CA ASP A 374 15.88 -8.87 -3.65
C ASP A 374 16.57 -9.99 -4.46
N HIS A 375 17.82 -10.31 -4.13
CA HIS A 375 18.52 -11.49 -4.64
C HIS A 375 17.97 -12.77 -4.01
N TRP A 376 17.77 -12.77 -2.68
CA TRP A 376 17.33 -13.93 -1.92
C TRP A 376 15.93 -14.42 -2.31
N ASP A 377 15.00 -13.49 -2.49
CA ASP A 377 13.59 -13.76 -2.80
C ASP A 377 13.23 -13.59 -4.29
N SER A 378 14.23 -13.34 -5.15
CA SER A 378 14.03 -13.11 -6.59
C SER A 378 13.25 -14.22 -7.28
N LEU A 379 12.21 -13.84 -8.02
CA LEU A 379 11.44 -14.73 -8.90
C LEU A 379 11.79 -14.58 -10.39
N GLN A 380 12.96 -13.98 -10.72
CA GLN A 380 13.39 -13.85 -12.13
C GLN A 380 13.70 -15.20 -12.81
N GLY A 381 13.97 -16.24 -12.02
CA GLY A 381 14.10 -17.62 -12.50
C GLY A 381 12.84 -18.45 -12.23
N VAL A 382 12.88 -19.75 -12.57
CA VAL A 382 11.76 -20.67 -12.28
C VAL A 382 11.50 -20.80 -10.76
N THR A 383 12.57 -20.76 -9.96
CA THR A 383 12.52 -20.79 -8.49
C THR A 383 13.45 -19.72 -7.91
N SER A 384 13.15 -19.29 -6.69
CA SER A 384 13.95 -18.31 -5.96
C SER A 384 15.31 -18.83 -5.51
N VAL A 385 16.20 -17.94 -5.11
CA VAL A 385 17.49 -18.31 -4.49
C VAL A 385 17.24 -19.05 -3.18
N PHE A 386 16.31 -18.58 -2.35
CA PHE A 386 15.83 -19.30 -1.16
C PHE A 386 15.48 -20.76 -1.49
N GLN A 387 14.65 -21.00 -2.50
CA GLN A 387 14.20 -22.33 -2.87
C GLN A 387 15.36 -23.22 -3.35
N LYS A 388 16.30 -22.67 -4.12
CA LYS A 388 17.49 -23.39 -4.56
C LYS A 388 18.39 -23.78 -3.39
N VAL A 389 18.56 -22.89 -2.42
CA VAL A 389 19.32 -23.19 -1.19
C VAL A 389 18.62 -24.26 -0.35
N ALA A 390 17.30 -24.19 -0.20
CA ALA A 390 16.52 -25.22 0.50
C ALA A 390 16.71 -26.61 -0.13
N VAL A 391 16.76 -26.71 -1.47
CA VAL A 391 17.08 -27.96 -2.17
C VAL A 391 18.49 -28.46 -1.83
N GLN A 392 19.50 -27.58 -1.89
CA GLN A 392 20.88 -27.95 -1.58
C GLN A 392 21.06 -28.43 -0.13
N LEU A 393 20.18 -27.99 0.77
CA LEU A 393 20.15 -28.39 2.18
C LEU A 393 19.16 -29.52 2.46
N SER A 394 18.49 -30.08 1.43
CA SER A 394 17.48 -31.13 1.58
C SER A 394 16.32 -30.77 2.52
N LEU A 395 15.91 -29.49 2.53
CA LEU A 395 14.85 -28.96 3.38
C LEU A 395 13.45 -29.15 2.79
N GLY A 396 13.35 -29.63 1.55
CA GLY A 396 12.08 -29.94 0.88
C GLY A 396 12.15 -29.71 -0.62
N THR A 397 10.99 -29.71 -1.28
CA THR A 397 10.87 -29.49 -2.73
C THR A 397 10.28 -28.12 -3.03
N PRO A 398 10.85 -27.33 -3.95
CA PRO A 398 10.29 -26.05 -4.37
C PRO A 398 8.86 -26.19 -4.87
N PHE A 399 7.98 -25.31 -4.39
CA PHE A 399 6.61 -25.16 -4.85
C PHE A 399 6.40 -23.76 -5.43
N ARG A 400 5.77 -23.69 -6.60
CA ARG A 400 5.39 -22.44 -7.27
C ARG A 400 3.98 -22.60 -7.82
N SER A 401 3.14 -21.61 -7.56
CA SER A 401 1.90 -21.42 -8.30
C SER A 401 2.21 -20.55 -9.53
N PHE A 402 1.50 -20.77 -10.64
CA PHE A 402 1.68 -20.05 -11.90
C PHE A 402 0.38 -19.43 -12.38
#